data_AF-A0A2D9B2W1-F1
#
_entry.id   AF-A0A2D9B2W1-F1
#
_cell.length_a   1.000
_cell.length_b   1.000
_cell.length_c   1.000
_cell.angle_alpha   90.00
_cell.angle_beta   90.00
_cell.angle_gamma   90.00
#
_symmetry.space_group_name_H-M   'P 1'
#
loop_
_entity.id
_entity.type
_entity.pdbx_description
1 polymer ?
#
loop_
_entity_poly.entity_id
_entity_poly.type
_entity_poly.pdbx_seq_one_letter_code
_entity_poly.pdbx_strand_id
1 'polypeptide(L)'
;RKKGILLINNLVNIDRKYFNKKTNNMSYLSIPEKKLENKIKKRQIKNRSILLAAYAYLYINYQFKSGNNYSLYLSKRLNYSENYIKSLTKELFKESYLIKNVDGVPGGVISTKTIKIINSQKFQQIL
;
A
#
# COMPACT_ATOMS: atom_id res chain seq x y z
N ARG A 1 1.61 -9.83 -18.36
CA ARG A 1 1.12 -8.77 -17.43
C ARG A 1 2.11 -8.33 -16.34
N LYS A 2 3.24 -9.03 -16.08
CA LYS A 2 4.28 -8.64 -15.09
C LYS A 2 5.12 -7.40 -15.47
N LYS A 3 5.06 -6.93 -16.73
CA LYS A 3 5.97 -5.91 -17.28
C LYS A 3 5.65 -4.48 -16.82
N GLY A 4 4.38 -4.10 -16.63
CA GLY A 4 4.00 -2.70 -16.40
C GLY A 4 4.52 -2.11 -15.07
N ILE A 5 4.28 -2.79 -13.95
CA ILE A 5 4.77 -2.33 -12.63
C ILE A 5 6.30 -2.44 -12.53
N LEU A 6 6.89 -3.48 -13.13
CA LEU A 6 8.35 -3.62 -13.16
C LEU A 6 8.98 -2.49 -13.99
N LEU A 7 8.35 -2.11 -15.11
CA LEU A 7 8.75 -0.96 -15.93
C LEU A 7 8.58 0.36 -15.19
N ILE A 8 7.50 0.55 -14.42
CA ILE A 8 7.30 1.76 -13.59
C ILE A 8 8.35 1.84 -12.48
N ASN A 9 8.62 0.73 -11.77
CA ASN A 9 9.69 0.65 -10.77
C ASN A 9 11.07 0.93 -11.39
N ASN A 10 11.35 0.34 -12.55
CA ASN A 10 12.60 0.58 -13.27
C ASN A 10 12.70 2.04 -13.72
N LEU A 11 11.62 2.64 -14.26
CA LEU A 11 11.58 4.05 -14.66
C LEU A 11 11.85 4.99 -13.48
N VAL A 12 11.31 4.70 -12.30
CA VAL A 12 11.59 5.46 -11.08
C VAL A 12 13.06 5.37 -10.68
N ASN A 13 13.63 4.16 -10.75
CA ASN A 13 15.03 3.93 -10.42
C ASN A 13 16.00 4.54 -11.45
N ILE A 14 15.57 4.65 -12.71
CA ILE A 14 16.37 5.18 -13.83
C ILE A 14 16.29 6.72 -13.90
N ASP A 15 15.08 7.31 -13.79
CA ASP A 15 14.89 8.77 -13.87
C ASP A 15 13.71 9.25 -13.01
N ARG A 16 14.01 9.43 -11.72
CA ARG A 16 13.08 9.93 -10.71
C ARG A 16 12.56 11.34 -11.01
N LYS A 17 13.36 12.20 -11.66
CA LYS A 17 12.99 13.58 -11.99
C LYS A 17 11.89 13.60 -13.05
N TYR A 18 12.04 12.80 -14.10
CA TYR A 18 11.03 12.66 -15.15
C TYR A 18 9.72 12.07 -14.61
N PHE A 19 9.78 11.01 -13.81
CA PHE A 19 8.61 10.41 -13.18
C PHE A 19 7.85 11.42 -12.30
N ASN A 20 8.57 12.14 -11.42
CA ASN A 20 7.99 13.14 -10.53
C ASN A 20 7.32 14.28 -11.32
N LYS A 21 7.94 14.75 -12.40
CA LYS A 21 7.42 15.82 -13.27
C LYS A 21 6.14 15.41 -14.01
N LYS A 22 6.05 14.16 -14.49
CA LYS A 22 4.90 13.65 -15.26
C LYS A 22 3.71 13.23 -14.40
N THR A 23 3.98 12.72 -13.21
CA THR A 23 2.95 12.14 -12.33
C THR A 23 2.57 13.03 -11.15
N ASN A 24 3.31 14.12 -10.94
CA ASN A 24 3.27 14.97 -9.74
C ASN A 24 3.46 14.17 -8.44
N ASN A 25 4.02 12.98 -8.55
CA ASN A 25 4.13 12.00 -7.48
C ASN A 25 5.59 12.01 -6.99
N MET A 26 5.96 13.05 -6.23
CA MET A 26 7.35 13.29 -5.79
C MET A 26 7.97 12.13 -5.01
N SER A 27 7.11 11.31 -4.42
CA SER A 27 7.44 10.13 -3.65
C SER A 27 6.88 8.93 -4.40
N TYR A 28 7.57 8.44 -5.42
CA TYR A 28 7.43 7.02 -5.68
C TYR A 28 7.78 6.31 -4.38
N LEU A 29 6.80 5.62 -3.83
CA LEU A 29 6.77 5.07 -2.49
C LEU A 29 7.81 3.95 -2.39
N SER A 30 9.09 4.30 -2.24
CA SER A 30 10.14 3.36 -1.84
C SER A 30 10.04 3.07 -0.35
N ILE A 31 8.82 2.84 0.14
CA ILE A 31 8.62 2.48 1.54
C ILE A 31 9.10 1.05 1.71
N PRO A 32 10.04 0.80 2.64
CA PRO A 32 10.51 -0.55 2.87
C PRO A 32 9.36 -1.43 3.40
N GLU A 33 8.80 -2.27 2.52
CA GLU A 33 7.67 -3.18 2.81
C GLU A 33 7.89 -3.94 4.12
N LYS A 34 9.09 -4.49 4.31
CA LYS A 34 9.47 -5.24 5.53
C LYS A 34 9.39 -4.39 6.80
N LYS A 35 9.78 -3.12 6.74
CA LYS A 35 9.74 -2.23 7.93
C LYS A 35 8.29 -1.94 8.31
N LEU A 36 7.45 -1.64 7.31
CA LEU A 36 6.04 -1.38 7.51
C LEU A 36 5.27 -2.63 7.98
N GLU A 37 5.56 -3.79 7.38
CA GLU A 37 5.06 -5.11 7.81
C GLU A 37 5.36 -5.34 9.29
N ASN A 38 6.62 -5.13 9.71
CA ASN A 38 7.03 -5.29 11.10
C ASN A 38 6.32 -4.31 12.05
N LYS A 39 6.12 -3.05 11.65
CA LYS A 39 5.40 -2.05 12.45
C LYS A 39 3.94 -2.45 12.67
N ILE A 40 3.27 -2.91 11.61
CA ILE A 40 1.88 -3.36 11.65
C ILE A 40 1.76 -4.65 12.47
N LYS A 41 2.65 -5.63 12.24
CA LYS A 41 2.71 -6.91 12.97
C LYS A 41 2.92 -6.71 14.48
N LYS A 42 3.81 -5.79 14.85
CA LYS A 42 4.10 -5.42 16.25
C LYS A 42 3.06 -4.45 16.86
N ARG A 43 1.99 -4.11 16.15
CA ARG A 43 0.93 -3.18 16.60
C ARG A 43 1.46 -1.81 17.04
N GLN A 44 2.54 -1.34 16.42
CA GLN A 44 3.20 -0.08 16.81
C GLN A 44 2.52 1.16 16.22
N ILE A 45 1.63 0.98 15.24
CA ILE A 45 0.87 2.07 14.63
C ILE A 45 -0.45 2.23 15.37
N LYS A 46 -0.50 3.17 16.32
CA LYS A 46 -1.70 3.43 17.14
C LYS A 46 -2.76 4.26 16.41
N ASN A 47 -2.34 5.17 15.53
CA ASN A 47 -3.27 6.02 14.78
C ASN A 47 -3.95 5.21 13.67
N ARG A 48 -5.29 5.13 13.69
CA ARG A 48 -6.06 4.34 12.73
C ARG A 48 -5.87 4.77 11.28
N SER A 49 -5.79 6.08 11.02
CA SER A 49 -5.57 6.61 9.66
C SER A 49 -4.20 6.24 9.11
N ILE A 50 -3.16 6.31 9.95
CA ILE A 50 -1.80 5.88 9.59
C ILE A 50 -1.78 4.37 9.35
N LEU A 51 -2.45 3.59 10.19
CA LEU A 51 -2.56 2.13 10.04
C LEU A 51 -3.24 1.75 8.72
N LEU A 52 -4.37 2.38 8.40
CA LEU A 52 -5.11 2.11 7.16
C LEU A 52 -4.30 2.52 5.92
N ALA A 53 -3.60 3.66 5.97
CA ALA A 53 -2.72 4.09 4.88
C ALA A 53 -1.51 3.15 4.69
N ALA A 54 -0.89 2.72 5.79
CA ALA A 54 0.20 1.75 5.76
C ALA A 54 -0.26 0.39 5.23
N TYR A 55 -1.43 -0.06 5.69
CA TYR A 55 -2.03 -1.30 5.24
C TYR A 55 -2.46 -1.24 3.77
N ALA A 56 -2.99 -0.11 3.28
CA ALA A 56 -3.30 0.12 1.87
C ALA A 56 -2.09 -0.13 0.97
N TYR A 57 -0.93 0.41 1.38
CA TYR A 57 0.32 0.25 0.66
C TYR A 57 0.77 -1.22 0.59
N LEU A 58 0.77 -1.93 1.74
CA LEU A 58 1.10 -3.37 1.75
C LEU A 58 0.09 -4.21 0.96
N TYR A 59 -1.20 -3.89 1.07
CA TYR A 59 -2.26 -4.59 0.37
C TYR A 59 -2.03 -4.57 -1.14
N ILE A 60 -1.81 -3.40 -1.75
CA ILE A 60 -1.54 -3.32 -3.19
C ILE A 60 -0.26 -4.07 -3.57
N ASN A 61 0.83 -3.87 -2.83
CA ASN A 61 2.11 -4.50 -3.14
C ASN A 61 2.06 -6.03 -3.04
N TYR A 62 1.24 -6.56 -2.12
CA TYR A 62 1.10 -7.99 -1.91
C TYR A 62 -0.04 -8.62 -2.71
N GLN A 63 -1.04 -7.85 -3.16
CA GLN A 63 -2.14 -8.35 -4.00
C GLN A 63 -1.61 -9.05 -5.26
N PHE A 64 -0.58 -8.46 -5.90
CA PHE A 64 0.06 -9.06 -7.07
C PHE A 64 0.83 -10.35 -6.75
N LYS A 65 1.29 -10.52 -5.50
CA LYS A 65 2.02 -11.71 -5.04
C LYS A 65 1.08 -12.82 -4.57
N SER A 66 -0.08 -12.47 -4.02
CA SER A 66 -1.03 -13.39 -3.40
C SER A 66 -2.12 -13.93 -4.32
N GLY A 67 -2.38 -13.28 -5.46
CA GLY A 67 -3.50 -13.62 -6.33
C GLY A 67 -4.83 -13.56 -5.58
N ASN A 68 -5.68 -14.58 -5.76
CA ASN A 68 -7.03 -14.64 -5.17
C ASN A 68 -7.04 -14.85 -3.64
N ASN A 69 -5.94 -15.30 -3.04
CA ASN A 69 -5.87 -15.67 -1.61
C ASN A 69 -5.21 -14.58 -0.74
N TYR A 70 -5.48 -13.31 -1.04
CA TYR A 70 -4.84 -12.17 -0.36
C TYR A 70 -5.06 -12.17 1.16
N SER A 71 -6.25 -12.59 1.63
CA SER A 71 -6.61 -12.57 3.05
C SER A 71 -5.73 -13.52 3.85
N LEU A 72 -5.58 -14.75 3.36
CA LEU A 72 -4.71 -15.76 3.95
C LEU A 72 -3.23 -15.35 3.87
N TYR A 73 -2.80 -14.77 2.75
CA TYR A 73 -1.43 -14.30 2.57
C TYR A 73 -1.06 -13.20 3.57
N LEU A 74 -1.89 -12.16 3.67
CA LEU A 74 -1.68 -11.04 4.59
C LEU A 74 -1.82 -11.45 6.06
N SER A 75 -2.73 -12.38 6.35
CA SER A 75 -2.90 -12.99 7.68
C SER A 75 -1.58 -13.57 8.19
N LYS A 76 -0.94 -14.44 7.38
CA LYS A 76 0.35 -15.06 7.72
C LYS A 76 1.48 -14.04 7.84
N ARG A 77 1.54 -13.06 6.93
CA ARG A 77 2.58 -11.99 6.95
C ARG A 77 2.49 -11.10 8.18
N LEU A 78 1.28 -10.63 8.49
CA LEU A 78 1.04 -9.63 9.53
C LEU A 78 0.74 -10.24 10.90
N ASN A 79 0.62 -11.57 10.99
CA ASN A 79 0.26 -12.31 12.20
C ASN A 79 -1.07 -11.83 12.80
N TYR A 80 -2.08 -11.71 11.94
CA TYR A 80 -3.46 -11.41 12.32
C TYR A 80 -4.39 -12.52 11.88
N SER A 81 -5.55 -12.64 12.50
CA SER A 81 -6.59 -13.55 12.00
C SER A 81 -7.04 -13.11 10.61
N GLU A 82 -7.42 -14.09 9.78
CA GLU A 82 -7.92 -13.80 8.43
C GLU A 82 -9.18 -12.92 8.47
N ASN A 83 -10.05 -13.12 9.46
CA ASN A 83 -11.24 -12.29 9.67
C ASN A 83 -10.88 -10.82 9.94
N TYR A 84 -9.84 -10.57 10.74
CA TYR A 84 -9.36 -9.21 10.98
C TYR A 84 -8.84 -8.58 9.69
N ILE A 85 -8.04 -9.31 8.90
CA ILE A 85 -7.55 -8.84 7.60
C ILE A 85 -8.71 -8.52 6.63
N LYS A 86 -9.73 -9.37 6.56
CA LYS A 86 -10.95 -9.12 5.77
C LYS A 86 -11.68 -7.87 6.24
N SER A 87 -11.83 -7.70 7.56
CA SER A 87 -12.45 -6.51 8.14
C SER A 87 -11.67 -5.23 7.82
N LEU A 88 -10.35 -5.26 8.00
CA LEU A 88 -9.44 -4.16 7.69
C LEU A 88 -9.47 -3.79 6.20
N THR A 89 -9.57 -4.80 5.32
CA THR A 89 -9.72 -4.59 3.87
C THR A 89 -11.07 -3.96 3.52
N LYS A 90 -12.16 -4.41 4.15
CA LYS A 90 -13.48 -3.78 3.97
C LYS A 90 -13.46 -2.32 4.38
N GLU A 91 -12.86 -2.01 5.52
CA GLU A 91 -12.70 -0.64 6.02
C GLU A 91 -11.83 0.22 5.09
N LEU A 92 -10.73 -0.33 4.57
CA LEU A 92 -9.87 0.30 3.56
C LEU A 92 -10.66 0.88 2.38
N PHE A 93 -11.60 0.09 1.84
CA PHE A 93 -12.44 0.50 0.72
C PHE A 93 -13.60 1.41 1.17
N LYS A 94 -14.23 1.11 2.30
CA LYS A 94 -15.33 1.92 2.85
C LYS A 94 -14.87 3.37 3.13
N GLU A 95 -13.70 3.51 3.74
CA GLU A 95 -13.11 4.79 4.14
C GLU A 95 -12.28 5.46 3.03
N SER A 96 -12.38 4.94 1.80
CA SER A 96 -11.75 5.47 0.58
C SER A 96 -10.24 5.64 0.69
N TYR A 97 -9.55 4.72 1.38
CA TYR A 97 -8.09 4.63 1.32
C TYR A 97 -7.63 3.91 0.05
N LEU A 98 -8.47 3.03 -0.48
CA LEU A 98 -8.37 2.42 -1.81
C LEU A 98 -9.63 2.69 -2.63
N ILE A 99 -9.44 2.87 -3.94
CA ILE A 99 -10.52 3.06 -4.92
C ILE A 99 -10.70 1.72 -5.66
N LYS A 100 -11.91 1.17 -5.62
CA LYS A 100 -12.24 -0.21 -6.04
C LYS A 100 -12.26 -0.44 -7.56
N ASN A 101 -12.56 0.60 -8.34
CA ASN A 101 -12.98 0.46 -9.74
C ASN A 101 -11.93 1.01 -10.71
N VAL A 102 -10.92 0.22 -11.02
CA VAL A 102 -10.13 0.43 -12.24
C VAL A 102 -9.94 -0.91 -12.93
N ASP A 103 -10.52 -1.04 -14.12
CA ASP A 103 -10.40 -2.25 -14.93
C ASP A 103 -8.91 -2.59 -15.15
N GLY A 104 -8.55 -3.84 -14.89
CA GLY A 104 -7.19 -4.32 -15.03
C GLY A 104 -6.25 -4.05 -13.86
N VAL A 105 -6.71 -3.42 -12.76
CA VAL A 105 -5.91 -3.20 -11.53
C VAL A 105 -6.42 -4.09 -10.38
N PRO A 106 -5.90 -5.32 -10.22
CA PRO A 106 -6.30 -6.17 -9.10
C PRO A 106 -5.87 -5.52 -7.78
N GLY A 107 -6.82 -5.36 -6.85
CA GLY A 107 -6.60 -4.70 -5.55
C GLY A 107 -6.91 -3.20 -5.51
N GLY A 108 -7.40 -2.61 -6.61
CA GLY A 108 -7.76 -1.20 -6.65
C GLY A 108 -6.56 -0.25 -6.66
N VAL A 109 -6.82 1.04 -6.49
CA VAL A 109 -5.82 2.11 -6.60
C VAL A 109 -5.72 2.91 -5.30
N ILE A 110 -4.50 3.31 -4.92
CA ILE A 110 -4.27 4.20 -3.78
C ILE A 110 -5.00 5.52 -4.02
N SER A 111 -5.85 5.94 -3.08
CA SER A 111 -6.55 7.21 -3.19
C SER A 111 -5.63 8.41 -2.92
N THR A 112 -6.03 9.60 -3.37
CA THR A 112 -5.32 10.85 -3.08
C THR A 112 -5.21 11.12 -1.57
N LYS A 113 -6.24 10.74 -0.79
CA LYS A 113 -6.23 10.79 0.69
C LYS A 113 -5.08 9.96 1.25
N THR A 114 -4.93 8.72 0.79
CA THR A 114 -3.86 7.83 1.25
C THR A 114 -2.49 8.35 0.85
N ILE A 115 -2.33 8.85 -0.37
CA ILE A 115 -1.07 9.47 -0.83
C ILE A 115 -0.68 10.65 0.08
N LYS A 116 -1.64 11.53 0.42
CA LYS A 116 -1.39 12.65 1.33
C LYS A 116 -0.95 12.18 2.72
N ILE A 117 -1.59 11.14 3.27
CA ILE A 117 -1.22 10.59 4.58
C ILE A 117 0.18 10.01 4.53
N ILE A 118 0.49 9.21 3.51
CA ILE A 118 1.80 8.57 3.40
C ILE A 118 2.93 9.60 3.25
N ASN A 119 2.68 10.68 2.52
CA ASN A 119 3.65 11.78 2.36
C ASN A 119 3.69 12.75 3.55
N SER A 120 2.84 12.56 4.58
CA SER A 120 2.84 13.42 5.76
C SER A 120 4.03 13.14 6.67
N GLN A 121 4.51 14.17 7.37
CA GLN A 121 5.59 14.05 8.36
C GLN A 121 5.27 12.99 9.43
N LYS A 122 4.00 12.91 9.86
CA LYS A 122 3.53 11.92 10.84
C LYS A 122 3.72 10.48 10.36
N PHE A 123 3.54 10.22 9.07
CA PHE A 123 3.78 8.90 8.49
C PHE A 123 5.27 8.62 8.33
N GLN A 124 6.05 9.62 7.92
CA GLN A 124 7.51 9.45 7.80
C GLN A 124 8.19 9.13 9.14
N GLN A 125 7.66 9.63 10.27
CA GLN A 125 8.16 9.31 11.61
C GLN A 125 8.01 7.83 12.02
N ILE A 126 7.13 7.07 11.36
CA ILE A 126 6.97 5.63 11.64
C ILE A 126 7.81 4.74 10.71
N LEU A 127 8.37 5.33 9.64
CA LEU A 127 9.24 4.68 8.66
C LEU A 127 10.69 4.59 9.10
#